data_AF-A0A3M2W2H7-F1
#
_entry.id   AF-A0A3M2W2H7-F1
#
_cell.length_a   1.000
_cell.length_b   1.000
_cell.length_c   1.000
_cell.angle_alpha   90.00
_cell.angle_beta   90.00
_cell.angle_gamma   90.00
#
_symmetry.space_group_name_H-M   'P 1'
#
loop_
_entity.id
_entity.type
_entity.pdbx_description
1 polymer ?
#
loop_
_entity_poly.entity_id
_entity_poly.type
_entity_poly.pdbx_seq_one_letter_code
_entity_poly.pdbx_strand_id
1 'polypeptide(L)'
;MAGLDKRVATYEEALAGLTDNMTVLCGGFGLCGIPENLIAQIKRMGIKGLTVVSNNCGVDGFGLGILLEDRQIRKMISSYVGENVLFEKQLLSGELQVELTPQGTLAEKLRAGGAGIPAFYTATGYGTPVAEGKETRQFNGRNVILEEAITGDFALIKGWKADHFGNVIYRHTAQNFNPVVATAGRITVVEVEEIVEPGVLLPTEIHTPGIYVDRVIQGTFEKRIEQRTVRKS
;
A
#
# COMPACT_ATOMS: atom_id res chain seq x y z
N MET A 1 19.29 -14.36 19.57
CA MET A 1 17.92 -14.12 20.06
C MET A 1 16.95 -14.53 18.96
N ALA A 2 16.35 -15.72 19.07
CA ALA A 2 15.52 -16.29 17.99
C ALA A 2 14.23 -15.49 17.68
N GLY A 3 13.80 -14.58 18.57
CA GLY A 3 12.61 -13.74 18.37
C GLY A 3 12.83 -12.44 17.62
N LEU A 4 14.04 -12.19 17.08
CA LEU A 4 14.36 -10.95 16.36
C LEU A 4 14.54 -11.16 14.84
N ASP A 5 14.75 -12.39 14.37
CA ASP A 5 14.88 -12.67 12.95
C ASP A 5 13.49 -12.76 12.30
N LYS A 6 13.19 -11.80 11.43
CA LYS A 6 11.88 -11.64 10.79
C LYS A 6 11.83 -12.24 9.39
N ARG A 7 12.91 -12.88 8.94
CA ARG A 7 12.98 -13.45 7.60
C ARG A 7 12.05 -14.66 7.48
N VAL A 8 11.35 -14.74 6.36
CA VAL A 8 10.53 -15.90 5.98
C VAL A 8 11.06 -16.49 4.67
N ALA A 9 10.90 -17.80 4.49
CA ALA A 9 11.50 -18.51 3.37
C ALA A 9 10.59 -18.54 2.13
N THR A 10 9.26 -18.47 2.33
CA THR A 10 8.28 -18.60 1.25
C THR A 10 7.20 -17.52 1.29
N TYR A 11 6.53 -17.29 0.17
CA TYR A 11 5.42 -16.34 0.11
C TYR A 11 4.17 -16.86 0.86
N GLU A 12 4.02 -18.18 1.01
CA GLU A 12 3.01 -18.79 1.88
C GLU A 12 3.23 -18.42 3.35
N GLU A 13 4.48 -18.51 3.83
CA GLU A 13 4.84 -18.06 5.18
C GLU A 13 4.67 -16.54 5.31
N ALA A 14 5.08 -15.79 4.30
CA ALA A 14 4.95 -14.34 4.25
C ALA A 14 3.49 -13.89 4.40
N LEU A 15 2.54 -14.60 3.80
CA LEU A 15 1.11 -14.28 3.86
C LEU A 15 0.30 -15.17 4.83
N ALA A 16 0.97 -15.94 5.68
CA ALA A 16 0.29 -16.79 6.66
C ALA A 16 -0.68 -15.98 7.54
N GLY A 17 -1.95 -16.38 7.54
CA GLY A 17 -3.03 -15.72 8.27
C GLY A 17 -3.86 -14.72 7.46
N LEU A 18 -3.50 -14.44 6.20
CA LEU A 18 -4.36 -13.68 5.29
C LEU A 18 -5.51 -14.56 4.80
N THR A 19 -6.75 -14.10 4.96
CA THR A 19 -7.97 -14.82 4.57
C THR A 19 -8.97 -13.89 3.88
N ASP A 20 -10.09 -14.47 3.42
CA ASP A 20 -11.18 -13.72 2.78
C ASP A 20 -11.69 -12.56 3.64
N ASN A 21 -12.20 -11.53 2.97
CA ASN A 21 -12.85 -10.35 3.55
C ASN A 21 -11.96 -9.42 4.39
N MET A 22 -10.65 -9.65 4.43
CA MET A 22 -9.69 -8.78 5.12
C MET A 22 -9.42 -7.46 4.39
N THR A 23 -8.88 -6.49 5.14
CA THR A 23 -8.38 -5.23 4.59
C THR A 23 -6.88 -5.32 4.34
N VAL A 24 -6.47 -5.11 3.09
CA VAL A 24 -5.05 -5.15 2.67
C VAL A 24 -4.61 -3.76 2.25
N LEU A 25 -3.61 -3.23 2.94
CA LEU A 25 -2.92 -2.00 2.56
C LEU A 25 -1.76 -2.36 1.65
N CYS A 26 -1.62 -1.69 0.52
CA CYS A 26 -0.59 -1.98 -0.46
C CYS A 26 0.21 -0.72 -0.80
N GLY A 27 1.52 -0.80 -0.66
CA GLY A 27 2.44 0.24 -1.09
C GLY A 27 2.58 0.33 -2.61
N GLY A 28 3.29 1.35 -3.07
CA GLY A 28 3.55 1.62 -4.49
C GLY A 28 2.83 2.84 -5.05
N PHE A 29 3.26 3.25 -6.24
CA PHE A 29 2.66 4.32 -7.04
C PHE A 29 2.72 3.92 -8.52
N GLY A 30 1.58 3.79 -9.19
CA GLY A 30 1.50 3.11 -10.48
C GLY A 30 2.11 1.71 -10.38
N LEU A 31 3.18 1.46 -11.13
CA LEU A 31 3.98 0.21 -11.08
C LEU A 31 5.31 0.35 -10.32
N CYS A 32 5.58 1.51 -9.72
CA CYS A 32 6.84 1.81 -9.04
C CYS A 32 6.76 1.49 -7.55
N GLY A 33 7.62 0.57 -7.08
CA GLY A 33 7.69 0.19 -5.67
C GLY A 33 6.46 -0.58 -5.20
N ILE A 34 5.89 -1.42 -6.06
CA ILE A 34 4.76 -2.31 -5.71
C ILE A 34 5.28 -3.66 -5.20
N PRO A 35 4.53 -4.33 -4.30
CA PRO A 35 4.88 -5.65 -3.80
C PRO A 35 4.46 -6.78 -4.78
N GLU A 36 5.09 -6.85 -5.96
CA GLU A 36 4.73 -7.71 -7.11
C GLU A 36 4.50 -9.19 -6.73
N ASN A 37 5.41 -9.78 -5.95
CA ASN A 37 5.36 -11.22 -5.69
C ASN A 37 4.37 -11.57 -4.59
N LEU A 38 4.23 -10.73 -3.57
CA LEU A 38 3.16 -10.84 -2.57
C LEU A 38 1.78 -10.71 -3.24
N ILE A 39 1.59 -9.77 -4.17
CA ILE A 39 0.33 -9.65 -4.92
C ILE A 39 0.08 -10.92 -5.76
N ALA A 40 1.11 -11.43 -6.45
CA ALA A 40 0.99 -12.68 -7.20
C ALA A 40 0.65 -13.88 -6.30
N GLN A 41 1.15 -13.91 -5.06
CA GLN A 41 0.79 -14.95 -4.10
C GLN A 41 -0.68 -14.83 -3.68
N ILE A 42 -1.20 -13.63 -3.42
CA ILE A 42 -2.62 -13.43 -3.12
C ILE A 42 -3.49 -13.96 -4.26
N LYS A 43 -3.09 -13.72 -5.52
CA LYS A 43 -3.78 -14.28 -6.69
C LYS A 43 -3.81 -15.81 -6.63
N ARG A 44 -2.66 -16.45 -6.42
CA ARG A 44 -2.54 -17.92 -6.32
C ARG A 44 -3.37 -18.52 -5.17
N MET A 45 -3.44 -17.82 -4.04
CA MET A 45 -4.24 -18.26 -2.88
C MET A 45 -5.76 -18.16 -3.15
N GLY A 46 -6.19 -17.39 -4.16
CA GLY A 46 -7.59 -17.26 -4.55
C GLY A 46 -8.47 -16.57 -3.50
N ILE A 47 -7.87 -15.80 -2.58
CA ILE A 47 -8.56 -15.07 -1.51
C ILE A 47 -9.52 -14.03 -2.09
N LYS A 48 -10.74 -13.93 -1.57
CA LYS A 48 -11.78 -13.03 -2.11
C LYS A 48 -12.36 -12.08 -1.07
N GLY A 49 -13.14 -11.12 -1.55
CA GLY A 49 -13.84 -10.15 -0.70
C GLY A 49 -12.93 -9.06 -0.13
N LEU A 50 -11.71 -8.92 -0.65
CA LEU A 50 -10.71 -8.01 -0.09
C LEU A 50 -11.16 -6.56 -0.19
N THR A 51 -10.88 -5.80 0.88
CA THR A 51 -10.85 -4.34 0.82
C THR A 51 -9.41 -3.91 0.65
N VAL A 52 -9.06 -3.35 -0.50
CA VAL A 52 -7.68 -2.97 -0.81
C VAL A 52 -7.54 -1.46 -0.74
N VAL A 53 -6.52 -1.01 -0.02
CA VAL A 53 -6.16 0.41 0.11
C VAL A 53 -4.81 0.61 -0.55
N SER A 54 -4.79 1.37 -1.63
CA SER A 54 -3.59 1.61 -2.44
C SER A 54 -3.77 2.88 -3.24
N ASN A 55 -2.69 3.59 -3.54
CA ASN A 55 -2.78 4.78 -4.37
C ASN A 55 -3.44 4.50 -5.73
N ASN A 56 -3.05 3.39 -6.36
CA ASN A 56 -3.55 2.90 -7.64
C ASN A 56 -3.83 1.40 -7.59
N CYS A 57 -4.56 0.88 -8.59
CA CYS A 57 -4.79 -0.55 -8.76
C CYS A 57 -3.81 -1.21 -9.76
N GLY A 58 -2.69 -0.56 -10.09
CA GLY A 58 -1.80 -1.05 -11.16
C GLY A 58 -2.48 -1.00 -12.54
N VAL A 59 -2.13 -1.94 -13.42
CA VAL A 59 -2.65 -2.03 -14.80
C VAL A 59 -3.22 -3.43 -15.06
N ASP A 60 -3.88 -3.63 -16.19
CA ASP A 60 -4.34 -4.96 -16.60
C ASP A 60 -3.15 -5.93 -16.69
N GLY A 61 -3.26 -7.09 -16.03
CA GLY A 61 -2.19 -8.10 -16.02
C GLY A 61 -0.94 -7.76 -15.21
N PHE A 62 -0.90 -6.66 -14.42
CA PHE A 62 0.24 -6.36 -13.54
C PHE A 62 -0.09 -5.51 -12.30
N GLY A 63 0.64 -5.74 -11.21
CA GLY A 63 0.32 -5.13 -9.91
C GLY A 63 -1.03 -5.61 -9.39
N LEU A 64 -1.77 -4.77 -8.65
CA LEU A 64 -3.05 -5.16 -8.05
C LEU A 64 -4.14 -5.51 -9.09
N GLY A 65 -4.00 -5.06 -10.34
CA GLY A 65 -4.97 -5.28 -11.41
C GLY A 65 -5.20 -6.76 -11.71
N ILE A 66 -4.20 -7.61 -11.46
CA ILE A 66 -4.32 -9.07 -11.63
C ILE A 66 -5.37 -9.68 -10.69
N LEU A 67 -5.69 -9.02 -9.57
CA LEU A 67 -6.68 -9.49 -8.60
C LEU A 67 -8.11 -9.16 -9.04
N LEU A 68 -8.29 -8.20 -9.94
CA LEU A 68 -9.59 -7.85 -10.51
C LEU A 68 -10.09 -8.93 -11.48
N GLU A 69 -9.18 -9.59 -12.20
CA GLU A 69 -9.49 -10.66 -13.16
C GLU A 69 -10.29 -11.79 -12.50
N ASP A 70 -9.93 -12.15 -11.25
CA ASP A 70 -10.53 -13.24 -10.49
C ASP A 70 -11.57 -12.77 -9.46
N ARG A 71 -11.94 -11.48 -9.50
CA ARG A 71 -12.90 -10.82 -8.60
C ARG A 71 -12.52 -10.98 -7.12
N GLN A 72 -11.23 -10.87 -6.83
CA GLN A 72 -10.71 -11.02 -5.47
C GLN A 72 -10.92 -9.75 -4.62
N ILE A 73 -11.01 -8.60 -5.27
CA ILE A 73 -11.22 -7.30 -4.62
C ILE A 73 -12.70 -6.94 -4.65
N ARG A 74 -13.28 -6.73 -3.46
CA ARG A 74 -14.66 -6.22 -3.30
C ARG A 74 -14.70 -4.70 -3.26
N LYS A 75 -13.73 -4.07 -2.57
CA LYS A 75 -13.66 -2.63 -2.39
C LYS A 75 -12.24 -2.11 -2.61
N MET A 76 -12.10 -1.02 -3.34
CA MET A 76 -10.87 -0.25 -3.46
C MET A 76 -11.03 1.10 -2.78
N ILE A 77 -10.04 1.49 -1.97
CA ILE A 77 -9.86 2.86 -1.51
C ILE A 77 -8.59 3.39 -2.19
N SER A 78 -8.76 4.31 -3.14
CA SER A 78 -7.67 4.76 -4.02
C SER A 78 -7.77 6.23 -4.37
N SER A 79 -6.65 6.82 -4.77
CA SER A 79 -6.65 8.21 -5.23
C SER A 79 -6.86 8.35 -6.72
N TYR A 80 -6.45 7.34 -7.48
CA TYR A 80 -6.51 7.36 -8.92
C TYR A 80 -6.62 5.95 -9.50
N VAL A 81 -7.59 5.77 -10.40
CA VAL A 81 -7.90 4.49 -11.04
C VAL A 81 -6.87 4.12 -12.10
N GLY A 82 -6.43 5.08 -12.91
CA GLY A 82 -5.40 4.90 -13.94
C GLY A 82 -5.88 4.23 -15.23
N GLU A 83 -4.90 3.72 -15.99
CA GLU A 83 -5.05 2.99 -17.25
C GLU A 83 -5.44 1.52 -17.03
N ASN A 84 -6.53 1.28 -16.30
CA ASN A 84 -7.03 -0.07 -16.02
C ASN A 84 -8.48 -0.21 -16.51
N VAL A 85 -8.64 -0.79 -17.69
CA VAL A 85 -9.95 -0.89 -18.37
C VAL A 85 -10.88 -1.82 -17.59
N LEU A 86 -10.35 -2.89 -17.01
CA LEU A 86 -11.15 -3.83 -16.22
C LEU A 86 -11.69 -3.17 -14.95
N PHE A 87 -10.88 -2.35 -14.27
CA PHE A 87 -11.29 -1.57 -13.11
C PHE A 87 -12.44 -0.64 -13.47
N GLU A 88 -12.30 0.17 -14.52
CA GLU A 88 -13.34 1.11 -14.94
C GLU A 88 -14.65 0.37 -15.23
N LYS A 89 -14.57 -0.75 -15.96
CA LYS A 89 -15.72 -1.60 -16.25
C LYS A 89 -16.39 -2.14 -14.97
N GLN A 90 -15.62 -2.68 -14.03
CA GLN A 90 -16.15 -3.23 -12.79
C GLN A 90 -16.77 -2.14 -11.90
N LEU A 91 -16.14 -0.96 -11.82
CA LEU A 91 -16.70 0.21 -11.13
C LEU A 91 -18.05 0.63 -11.73
N LEU A 92 -18.11 0.83 -13.04
CA LEU A 92 -19.35 1.28 -13.73
C LEU A 92 -20.47 0.23 -13.64
N SER A 93 -20.13 -1.05 -13.56
CA SER A 93 -21.10 -2.13 -13.36
C SER A 93 -21.57 -2.28 -11.91
N GLY A 94 -20.91 -1.63 -10.95
CA GLY A 94 -21.17 -1.79 -9.51
C GLY A 94 -20.59 -3.06 -8.88
N GLU A 95 -19.84 -3.86 -9.64
CA GLU A 95 -19.15 -5.07 -9.16
C GLU A 95 -18.01 -4.73 -8.18
N LEU A 96 -17.29 -3.64 -8.45
CA LEU A 96 -16.21 -3.13 -7.60
C LEU A 96 -16.67 -1.86 -6.88
N GLN A 97 -16.70 -1.90 -5.55
CA GLN A 97 -16.93 -0.68 -4.77
C GLN A 97 -15.66 0.17 -4.77
N VAL A 98 -15.79 1.47 -5.05
CA VAL A 98 -14.63 2.38 -5.09
C VAL A 98 -14.91 3.59 -4.23
N GLU A 99 -13.96 3.89 -3.35
CA GLU A 99 -13.89 5.12 -2.58
C GLU A 99 -12.71 5.95 -3.10
N LEU A 100 -13.01 6.97 -3.91
CA LEU A 100 -11.99 7.89 -4.41
C LEU A 100 -11.60 8.88 -3.33
N THR A 101 -10.35 8.81 -2.89
CA THR A 101 -9.79 9.64 -1.81
C THR A 101 -8.64 10.48 -2.36
N PRO A 102 -8.66 11.82 -2.23
CA PRO A 102 -7.55 12.66 -2.67
C PRO A 102 -6.21 12.13 -2.16
N GLN A 103 -5.19 12.08 -3.03
CA GLN A 103 -3.93 11.39 -2.73
C GLN A 103 -3.28 11.82 -1.40
N GLY A 104 -3.23 13.13 -1.13
CA GLY A 104 -2.71 13.65 0.12
C GLY A 104 -3.54 13.23 1.35
N THR A 105 -4.87 13.17 1.20
CA THR A 105 -5.76 12.65 2.23
C THR A 105 -5.54 11.16 2.44
N LEU A 106 -5.40 10.36 1.38
CA LEU A 106 -5.13 8.91 1.50
C LEU A 106 -3.82 8.63 2.25
N ALA A 107 -2.76 9.36 1.91
CA ALA A 107 -1.48 9.25 2.61
C ALA A 107 -1.62 9.62 4.09
N GLU A 108 -2.33 10.71 4.41
CA GLU A 108 -2.51 11.15 5.80
C GLU A 108 -3.46 10.23 6.58
N LYS A 109 -4.48 9.62 5.96
CA LYS A 109 -5.33 8.60 6.58
C LYS A 109 -4.53 7.39 7.04
N LEU A 110 -3.62 6.89 6.20
CA LEU A 110 -2.72 5.79 6.55
C LEU A 110 -1.74 6.21 7.65
N ARG A 111 -1.10 7.38 7.51
CA ARG A 111 -0.17 7.91 8.51
C ARG A 111 -0.85 8.10 9.88
N ALA A 112 -2.06 8.66 9.88
CA ALA A 112 -2.87 8.85 11.09
C ALA A 112 -3.21 7.49 11.74
N GLY A 113 -3.60 6.49 10.94
CA GLY A 113 -3.89 5.14 11.42
C GLY A 113 -2.69 4.51 12.12
N GLY A 114 -1.53 4.52 11.47
CA GLY A 114 -0.30 4.00 12.07
C GLY A 114 0.25 4.81 13.24
N ALA A 115 -0.19 6.06 13.41
CA ALA A 115 0.16 6.91 14.54
C ALA A 115 -0.88 6.89 15.68
N GLY A 116 -1.95 6.11 15.56
CA GLY A 116 -3.03 6.06 16.56
C GLY A 116 -3.90 7.32 16.61
N ILE A 117 -3.95 8.11 15.53
CA ILE A 117 -4.82 9.28 15.41
C ILE A 117 -6.10 8.83 14.71
N PRO A 118 -7.27 8.83 15.37
CA PRO A 118 -8.49 8.25 14.80
C PRO A 118 -9.09 9.08 13.66
N ALA A 119 -8.91 10.40 13.68
CA ALA A 119 -9.37 11.30 12.64
C ALA A 119 -8.59 12.62 12.67
N PHE A 120 -8.57 13.33 11.54
CA PHE A 120 -7.94 14.64 11.39
C PHE A 120 -8.76 15.53 10.45
N TYR A 121 -8.58 16.85 10.55
CA TYR A 121 -9.18 17.79 9.60
C TYR A 121 -8.24 18.12 8.46
N THR A 122 -8.77 18.23 7.26
CA THR A 122 -8.05 18.72 6.07
C THR A 122 -8.92 19.64 5.24
N ALA A 123 -8.32 20.62 4.56
CA ALA A 123 -9.04 21.46 3.61
C ALA A 123 -9.28 20.75 2.26
N THR A 124 -8.55 19.67 1.99
CA THR A 124 -8.61 18.95 0.72
C THR A 124 -9.98 18.29 0.55
N GLY A 125 -10.68 18.63 -0.52
CA GLY A 125 -12.00 18.09 -0.84
C GLY A 125 -13.17 18.93 -0.33
N TYR A 126 -12.94 19.96 0.48
CA TYR A 126 -14.02 20.88 0.86
C TYR A 126 -14.65 21.53 -0.39
N GLY A 127 -15.98 21.57 -0.46
CA GLY A 127 -16.73 22.13 -1.58
C GLY A 127 -16.77 21.24 -2.83
N THR A 128 -16.35 19.98 -2.73
CA THR A 128 -16.45 18.98 -3.80
C THR A 128 -17.25 17.77 -3.30
N PRO A 129 -17.63 16.81 -4.18
CA PRO A 129 -18.31 15.59 -3.77
C PRO A 129 -17.57 14.78 -2.69
N VAL A 130 -16.25 14.96 -2.55
CA VAL A 130 -15.44 14.31 -1.50
C VAL A 130 -15.89 14.71 -0.08
N ALA A 131 -16.47 15.90 0.08
CA ALA A 131 -16.95 16.43 1.36
C ALA A 131 -18.37 15.98 1.73
N GLU A 132 -19.12 15.37 0.80
CA GLU A 132 -20.51 14.98 1.04
C GLU A 132 -20.62 13.99 2.20
N GLY A 133 -21.50 14.29 3.16
CA GLY A 133 -21.71 13.45 4.35
C GLY A 133 -20.62 13.53 5.43
N LYS A 134 -19.54 14.31 5.23
CA LYS A 134 -18.45 14.46 6.22
C LYS A 134 -18.69 15.65 7.15
N GLU A 135 -18.20 15.54 8.39
CA GLU A 135 -18.20 16.68 9.33
C GLU A 135 -17.33 17.81 8.76
N THR A 136 -17.82 19.04 8.86
CA THR A 136 -17.08 20.23 8.46
C THR A 136 -16.86 21.15 9.65
N ARG A 137 -15.72 21.85 9.66
CA ARG A 137 -15.39 22.89 10.63
C ARG A 137 -14.69 24.05 9.95
N GLN A 138 -14.60 25.17 10.66
CA GLN A 138 -13.80 26.31 10.27
C GLN A 138 -12.68 26.53 11.28
N PHE A 139 -11.44 26.61 10.80
CA PHE A 139 -10.28 27.01 11.58
C PHE A 139 -9.61 28.20 10.91
N ASN A 140 -9.43 29.30 11.64
CA ASN A 140 -8.77 30.51 11.14
C ASN A 140 -9.35 31.02 9.80
N GLY A 141 -10.68 30.99 9.66
CA GLY A 141 -11.38 31.40 8.44
C GLY A 141 -11.30 30.41 7.27
N ARG A 142 -10.67 29.24 7.44
CA ARG A 142 -10.59 28.18 6.42
C ARG A 142 -11.51 27.02 6.75
N ASN A 143 -12.35 26.65 5.79
CA ASN A 143 -13.21 25.48 5.91
C ASN A 143 -12.42 24.19 5.68
N VAL A 144 -12.71 23.18 6.50
CA VAL A 144 -12.07 21.87 6.49
C VAL A 144 -13.11 20.77 6.65
N ILE A 145 -12.76 19.56 6.21
CA ILE A 145 -13.55 18.33 6.39
C ILE A 145 -12.81 17.37 7.33
N LEU A 146 -13.56 16.63 8.15
CA LEU A 146 -13.03 15.56 8.97
C LEU A 146 -12.79 14.32 8.11
N GLU A 147 -11.62 13.72 8.25
CA GLU A 147 -11.24 12.46 7.62
C GLU A 147 -10.83 11.45 8.68
N GLU A 148 -11.45 10.27 8.64
CA GLU A 148 -11.11 9.15 9.51
C GLU A 148 -9.85 8.44 9.03
N ALA A 149 -9.02 7.98 9.97
CA ALA A 149 -7.84 7.21 9.69
C ALA A 149 -8.14 5.83 9.10
N ILE A 150 -7.16 5.25 8.42
CA ILE A 150 -7.24 3.91 7.85
C ILE A 150 -6.19 3.02 8.49
N THR A 151 -6.61 1.83 8.91
CA THR A 151 -5.77 0.70 9.30
C THR A 151 -6.16 -0.54 8.50
N GLY A 152 -5.29 -1.54 8.41
CA GLY A 152 -5.59 -2.79 7.71
C GLY A 152 -5.09 -4.03 8.45
N ASP A 153 -5.61 -5.18 8.05
CA ASP A 153 -5.19 -6.48 8.58
C ASP A 153 -3.77 -6.83 8.13
N PHE A 154 -3.46 -6.55 6.87
CA PHE A 154 -2.14 -6.73 6.29
C PHE A 154 -1.67 -5.46 5.61
N ALA A 155 -0.39 -5.13 5.76
CA ALA A 155 0.32 -4.12 4.99
C ALA A 155 1.41 -4.81 4.15
N LEU A 156 1.33 -4.65 2.83
CA LEU A 156 2.27 -5.21 1.87
C LEU A 156 3.10 -4.07 1.29
N ILE A 157 4.41 -4.12 1.50
CA ILE A 157 5.32 -3.06 1.09
C ILE A 157 6.53 -3.61 0.33
N LYS A 158 7.14 -2.76 -0.50
CA LYS A 158 8.33 -3.07 -1.29
C LYS A 158 9.50 -2.18 -0.86
N GLY A 159 10.55 -2.80 -0.32
CA GLY A 159 11.82 -2.15 0.02
C GLY A 159 12.91 -2.39 -1.01
N TRP A 160 13.99 -1.60 -0.99
CA TRP A 160 15.20 -1.92 -1.75
C TRP A 160 16.04 -2.95 -0.98
N LYS A 161 16.43 -2.61 0.25
CA LYS A 161 17.11 -3.52 1.17
C LYS A 161 16.40 -3.57 2.51
N ALA A 162 16.53 -4.70 3.20
CA ALA A 162 16.17 -4.80 4.61
C ALA A 162 17.22 -5.58 5.40
N ASP A 163 17.31 -5.35 6.70
CA ASP A 163 18.04 -6.24 7.59
C ASP A 163 17.13 -7.31 8.23
N HIS A 164 17.72 -8.23 9.00
CA HIS A 164 16.98 -9.32 9.63
C HIS A 164 15.96 -8.85 10.68
N PHE A 165 16.13 -7.64 11.21
CA PHE A 165 15.23 -7.04 12.20
C PHE A 165 14.07 -6.29 11.54
N GLY A 166 14.06 -6.20 10.21
CA GLY A 166 13.03 -5.55 9.42
C GLY A 166 13.28 -4.06 9.16
N ASN A 167 14.47 -3.53 9.45
CA ASN A 167 14.78 -2.15 9.07
C ASN A 167 14.85 -2.07 7.54
N VAL A 168 14.13 -1.13 6.94
CA VAL A 168 14.00 -1.01 5.48
C VAL A 168 14.60 0.29 4.97
N ILE A 169 15.34 0.19 3.87
CA ILE A 169 15.68 1.32 3.01
C ILE A 169 14.99 1.19 1.65
N TYR A 170 14.64 2.33 1.07
CA TYR A 170 13.95 2.44 -0.22
C TYR A 170 14.89 3.11 -1.22
N ARG A 171 14.59 2.98 -2.51
CA ARG A 171 15.43 3.54 -3.57
C ARG A 171 14.64 4.47 -4.48
N HIS A 172 15.07 5.73 -4.55
CA HIS A 172 14.45 6.77 -5.37
C HIS A 172 12.95 6.92 -5.08
N THR A 173 12.12 7.13 -6.12
CA THR A 173 10.67 7.34 -6.00
C THR A 173 9.89 6.07 -5.68
N ALA A 174 10.54 4.90 -5.59
CA ALA A 174 9.91 3.66 -5.14
C ALA A 174 9.54 3.69 -3.65
N GLN A 175 10.01 4.68 -2.89
CA GLN A 175 9.61 4.89 -1.49
C GLN A 175 8.11 5.20 -1.37
N ASN A 176 7.61 6.20 -2.08
CA ASN A 176 6.20 6.61 -2.16
C ASN A 176 5.33 6.28 -0.91
N PHE A 177 4.30 5.44 -1.03
CA PHE A 177 3.36 5.05 0.01
C PHE A 177 3.89 3.96 0.94
N ASN A 178 4.99 3.27 0.60
CA ASN A 178 5.47 2.13 1.36
C ASN A 178 5.70 2.44 2.87
N PRO A 179 6.37 3.55 3.26
CA PRO A 179 6.55 3.87 4.67
C PRO A 179 5.25 4.08 5.44
N VAL A 180 4.27 4.78 4.86
CA VAL A 180 3.00 5.08 5.56
C VAL A 180 2.06 3.88 5.57
N VAL A 181 2.16 2.98 4.59
CA VAL A 181 1.44 1.69 4.59
C VAL A 181 2.01 0.77 5.67
N ALA A 182 3.33 0.74 5.83
CA ALA A 182 4.02 -0.12 6.80
C ALA A 182 3.54 0.09 8.24
N THR A 183 3.22 1.34 8.60
CA THR A 183 2.83 1.67 9.97
C THR A 183 1.36 1.38 10.28
N ALA A 184 0.51 1.24 9.25
CA ALA A 184 -0.94 1.15 9.40
C ALA A 184 -1.49 -0.30 9.32
N GLY A 185 -0.62 -1.28 9.06
CA GLY A 185 -0.97 -2.70 9.04
C GLY A 185 -0.87 -3.35 10.42
N ARG A 186 -1.78 -4.27 10.72
CA ARG A 186 -1.67 -5.17 11.88
C ARG A 186 -0.57 -6.22 11.69
N ILE A 187 -0.38 -6.70 10.46
CA ILE A 187 0.74 -7.54 10.05
C ILE A 187 1.38 -6.89 8.82
N THR A 188 2.63 -6.46 8.94
CA THR A 188 3.38 -5.83 7.85
C THR A 188 4.41 -6.80 7.27
N VAL A 189 4.30 -6.99 5.95
CA VAL A 189 5.18 -7.86 5.18
C VAL A 189 5.91 -7.01 4.16
N VAL A 190 7.25 -7.00 4.24
CA VAL A 190 8.11 -6.34 3.26
C VAL A 190 8.76 -7.37 2.36
N GLU A 191 8.62 -7.17 1.05
CA GLU A 191 9.48 -7.82 0.07
C GLU A 191 10.63 -6.88 -0.34
N VAL A 192 11.85 -7.39 -0.40
CA VAL A 192 13.06 -6.63 -0.71
C VAL A 192 13.91 -7.31 -1.78
N GLU A 193 14.82 -6.54 -2.39
CA GLU A 193 15.77 -7.06 -3.38
C GLU A 193 16.97 -7.72 -2.72
N GLU A 194 17.35 -7.20 -1.55
CA GLU A 194 18.53 -7.64 -0.83
C GLU A 194 18.24 -7.64 0.66
N ILE A 195 18.47 -8.78 1.31
CA ILE A 195 18.53 -8.87 2.76
C ILE A 195 19.99 -8.79 3.19
N VAL A 196 20.30 -7.91 4.14
CA VAL A 196 21.66 -7.71 4.68
C VAL A 196 21.72 -8.05 6.16
N GLU A 197 22.92 -8.30 6.66
CA GLU A 197 23.14 -8.51 8.09
C GLU A 197 22.85 -7.23 8.91
N PRO A 198 22.31 -7.36 10.13
CA PRO A 198 22.17 -6.22 11.05
C PRO A 198 23.49 -5.47 11.25
N GLY A 199 23.41 -4.14 11.18
CA GLY A 199 24.58 -3.25 11.26
C GLY A 199 25.20 -2.88 9.90
N VAL A 200 24.81 -3.54 8.81
CA VAL A 200 25.19 -3.11 7.45
C VAL A 200 24.44 -1.85 7.04
N LEU A 201 23.16 -1.73 7.39
CA LEU A 201 22.39 -0.51 7.21
C LEU A 201 22.78 0.51 8.28
N LEU A 202 23.26 1.69 7.85
CA LEU A 202 23.56 2.76 8.79
C LEU A 202 22.27 3.26 9.45
N PRO A 203 22.23 3.44 10.79
CA PRO A 203 21.01 3.86 11.48
C PRO A 203 20.39 5.16 10.93
N THR A 204 21.21 6.08 10.43
CA THR A 204 20.77 7.35 9.84
C THR A 204 20.19 7.23 8.43
N GLU A 205 20.34 6.08 7.79
CA GLU A 205 19.84 5.79 6.44
C GLU A 205 18.55 4.95 6.45
N ILE A 206 18.16 4.40 7.61
CA ILE A 206 16.95 3.60 7.76
C ILE A 206 15.72 4.49 7.57
N HIS A 207 14.86 4.15 6.59
CA HIS A 207 13.65 4.90 6.30
C HIS A 207 12.44 4.38 7.10
N THR A 208 12.25 3.05 7.13
CA THR A 208 11.21 2.41 7.96
C THR A 208 11.91 1.57 9.01
N PRO A 209 11.84 1.97 10.29
CA PRO A 209 12.37 1.16 11.39
C PRO A 209 11.68 -0.20 11.47
N GLY A 210 12.45 -1.22 11.83
CA GLY A 210 11.98 -2.60 11.85
C GLY A 210 10.85 -2.90 12.83
N ILE A 211 10.54 -1.99 13.75
CA ILE A 211 9.36 -2.11 14.63
C ILE A 211 8.04 -2.19 13.84
N TYR A 212 7.97 -1.60 12.65
CA TYR A 212 6.78 -1.61 11.81
C TYR A 212 6.69 -2.79 10.85
N VAL A 213 7.65 -3.71 10.89
CA VAL A 213 7.74 -4.85 9.97
C VAL A 213 7.66 -6.14 10.78
N ASP A 214 6.78 -7.05 10.38
CA ASP A 214 6.65 -8.36 11.02
C ASP A 214 7.41 -9.45 10.25
N ARG A 215 7.45 -9.33 8.91
CA ARG A 215 8.02 -10.36 8.03
C ARG A 215 8.82 -9.74 6.90
N VAL A 216 9.98 -10.30 6.62
CA VAL A 216 10.89 -9.88 5.55
C VAL A 216 11.08 -11.04 4.58
N ILE A 217 10.87 -10.81 3.29
CA ILE A 217 11.15 -11.79 2.25
C ILE A 217 12.00 -11.18 1.13
N GLN A 218 12.96 -11.95 0.63
CA GLN A 218 13.76 -11.54 -0.53
C GLN A 218 13.10 -12.04 -1.81
N GLY A 219 13.02 -11.17 -2.82
CA GLY A 219 12.44 -11.51 -4.12
C GLY A 219 13.24 -10.97 -5.30
N THR A 220 12.84 -11.41 -6.48
CA THR A 220 13.25 -10.86 -7.78
C THR A 220 12.06 -10.15 -8.39
N PHE A 221 12.29 -9.02 -9.07
CA PHE A 221 11.21 -8.12 -9.50
C PHE A 221 11.35 -7.74 -10.97
N GLU A 222 10.21 -7.63 -11.65
CA GLU A 222 10.17 -7.21 -13.05
C GLU A 222 10.37 -5.70 -13.18
N LYS A 223 9.80 -4.90 -12.25
CA LYS A 223 9.91 -3.43 -12.21
C LYS A 223 9.51 -2.77 -13.52
N ARG A 224 8.33 -3.13 -14.03
CA ARG A 224 7.80 -2.61 -15.30
C ARG A 224 7.76 -1.08 -15.31
N ILE A 225 8.15 -0.51 -16.46
CA ILE A 225 8.02 0.92 -16.73
C ILE A 225 6.78 1.11 -17.59
N GLU A 226 5.78 1.80 -17.05
CA GLU A 226 4.51 2.08 -17.72
C GLU A 226 4.71 2.93 -18.99
N GLN A 227 5.43 4.05 -18.87
CA GLN A 227 5.76 4.93 -19.99
C GLN A 227 7.26 5.23 -20.03
N ARG A 228 7.97 4.61 -20.96
CA ARG A 228 9.42 4.80 -21.12
C ARG A 228 9.72 6.05 -21.95
N THR A 229 9.91 7.17 -21.27
CA THR A 229 10.27 8.45 -21.90
C THR A 229 11.77 8.71 -21.82
N VAL A 230 12.41 8.96 -22.96
CA VAL A 230 13.85 9.29 -23.06
C VAL A 230 14.04 10.62 -23.80
N ARG A 231 15.15 11.33 -23.55
CA ARG A 231 15.50 12.51 -24.35
C ARG A 231 15.61 12.13 -25.82
N LYS A 232 15.15 12.99 -26.73
CA LYS A 232 15.46 12.84 -28.15
C LYS A 232 16.98 12.97 -28.30
N SER A 233 17.59 12.01 -28.98
CA SER A 233 19.02 11.98 -29.33
C SER A 233 19.41 13.18 -30.18
#